data_AF-A0A644WS50-F1
#
_entry.id   AF-A0A644WS50-F1
#
_cell.length_a   1.000
_cell.length_b   1.000
_cell.length_c   1.000
_cell.angle_alpha   90.00
_cell.angle_beta   90.00
_cell.angle_gamma   90.00
#
_symmetry.space_group_name_H-M   'P 1'
#
loop_
_entity.id
_entity.type
_entity.pdbx_description
1 polymer ?
#
loop_
_entity_poly.entity_id
_entity_poly.type
_entity_poly.pdbx_seq_one_letter_code
_entity_poly.pdbx_strand_id
1 'polypeptide(L)'
;MKKNFLLIVLVVTALSLSAQEQWENLFNGRNFKGWKKINGTAEYVIRDGTIIGISKWNVPTNTFLITEKKFGDFILELEYRIDDGLNSGVQFRSNSLKEYQNGRVHGYQFEFDTSPRAWSGGIYDEARRGWLYPMDKNPTAKNAFKPGSWNKIRIEAIGKSIRTWLNDVPCSDILCDMTPEGFIALQVHAIKDESLAGKEIAWKNIRICTKDIENVRRPNFNNIPQVNCIDNTLSELEQEQGWKLLWDGKTTEGWRGARLNVFPQKGWNIENGMLKVEKSSGGESTNGGDIVTVRKYKNFELTVDFKITQGANSGVKYFVDTELNQGKGSSIGCEFQILDDKNHPDAKLGVNGNRQLGSLYDLIAAPDNKPYRKNFFNTARIIVKGNKVEHYLNDVKIVEYERGTQMWKALVAYSKYSVWPNFGEVEEGHILLQDHGDEVWFKNIKIKEL
;
A
#
# COMPACT_ATOMS: atom_id res chain seq x y z
N MET A 1 -46.63 -8.45 38.64
CA MET A 1 -45.73 -7.50 37.94
C MET A 1 -44.34 -7.34 38.57
N LYS A 2 -44.18 -7.34 39.91
CA LYS A 2 -42.84 -7.15 40.54
C LYS A 2 -41.84 -8.33 40.39
N LYS A 3 -42.31 -9.58 40.26
CA LYS A 3 -41.44 -10.77 40.07
C LYS A 3 -40.77 -10.84 38.69
N ASN A 4 -41.44 -10.38 37.63
CA ASN A 4 -40.87 -10.40 36.28
C ASN A 4 -39.82 -9.29 36.07
N PHE A 5 -39.93 -8.17 36.80
CA PHE A 5 -38.95 -7.09 36.73
C PHE A 5 -37.61 -7.49 37.36
N LEU A 6 -37.65 -8.25 38.46
CA LEU A 6 -36.44 -8.74 39.14
C LEU A 6 -35.66 -9.77 38.29
N LEU A 7 -36.38 -10.62 37.54
CA LEU A 7 -35.78 -11.62 36.65
C LEU A 7 -35.11 -10.97 35.42
N ILE A 8 -35.73 -9.93 34.85
CA ILE A 8 -35.17 -9.17 33.72
C ILE A 8 -33.92 -8.40 34.13
N VAL A 9 -33.91 -7.80 35.33
CA VAL A 9 -32.72 -7.11 35.86
C VAL A 9 -31.57 -8.09 36.11
N LEU A 10 -31.84 -9.31 36.59
CA LEU A 10 -30.83 -10.36 36.82
C LEU A 10 -30.23 -10.93 35.52
N VAL A 11 -31.03 -11.06 34.46
CA VAL A 11 -30.55 -11.53 33.15
C VAL A 11 -29.70 -10.45 32.45
N VAL A 12 -30.07 -9.18 32.57
CA VAL A 12 -29.31 -8.05 32.01
C VAL A 12 -27.98 -7.83 32.73
N THR A 13 -27.92 -8.02 34.06
CA THR A 13 -26.64 -7.96 34.79
C THR A 13 -25.74 -9.15 34.50
N ALA A 14 -26.28 -10.37 34.37
CA ALA A 14 -25.49 -11.56 34.04
C ALA A 14 -24.87 -11.50 32.63
N LEU A 15 -25.59 -10.97 31.64
CA LEU A 15 -25.06 -10.75 30.28
C LEU A 15 -23.95 -9.68 30.26
N SER A 16 -24.07 -8.66 31.11
CA SER A 16 -23.05 -7.59 31.22
C SER A 16 -21.75 -8.07 31.87
N LEU A 17 -21.84 -8.99 32.84
CA LEU A 17 -20.69 -9.63 33.49
C LEU A 17 -19.96 -10.62 32.56
N SER A 18 -20.70 -11.43 31.80
CA SER A 18 -20.13 -12.36 30.80
C SER A 18 -19.38 -11.65 29.69
N ALA A 19 -19.90 -10.51 29.19
CA ALA A 19 -19.21 -9.70 28.18
C ALA A 19 -17.91 -9.07 28.71
N GLN A 20 -17.77 -8.89 30.04
CA GLN A 20 -16.58 -8.31 30.65
C GLN A 20 -15.47 -9.34 30.91
N GLU A 21 -15.79 -10.64 31.00
CA GLU A 21 -14.80 -11.72 31.14
C GLU A 21 -13.91 -11.93 29.90
N GLN A 22 -14.37 -11.49 28.72
CA GLN A 22 -13.66 -11.66 27.45
C GLN A 22 -12.59 -10.59 27.18
N TRP A 23 -12.58 -9.49 27.93
CA TRP A 23 -11.69 -8.34 27.69
C TRP A 23 -10.65 -8.19 28.80
N GLU A 24 -9.38 -8.15 28.42
CA GLU A 24 -8.26 -7.79 29.28
C GLU A 24 -7.94 -6.30 29.14
N ASN A 25 -7.88 -5.57 30.25
CA ASN A 25 -7.39 -4.18 30.25
C ASN A 25 -5.85 -4.19 30.16
N LEU A 26 -5.31 -3.62 29.10
CA LEU A 26 -3.86 -3.49 28.92
C LEU A 26 -3.26 -2.39 29.80
N PHE A 27 -4.06 -1.39 30.18
CA PHE A 27 -3.65 -0.35 31.10
C PHE A 27 -4.50 -0.38 32.37
N ASN A 28 -3.84 -0.39 33.54
CA ASN A 28 -4.50 -0.49 34.84
C ASN A 28 -4.97 0.86 35.41
N GLY A 29 -4.77 1.97 34.69
CA GLY A 29 -5.18 3.30 35.12
C GLY A 29 -4.26 3.99 36.13
N ARG A 30 -3.21 3.33 36.63
CA ARG A 30 -2.41 3.81 37.77
C ARG A 30 -0.91 3.85 37.50
N ASN A 31 -0.37 2.89 36.76
CA ASN A 31 1.06 2.80 36.47
C ASN A 31 1.33 2.07 35.15
N PHE A 32 2.58 2.11 34.70
CA PHE A 32 3.03 1.47 33.46
C PHE A 32 3.36 -0.02 33.60
N LYS A 33 2.85 -0.73 34.61
CA LYS A 33 3.07 -2.18 34.72
C LYS A 33 2.55 -2.89 33.46
N GLY A 34 3.40 -3.71 32.84
CA GLY A 34 3.11 -4.37 31.56
C GLY A 34 3.50 -3.55 30.33
N TRP A 35 4.10 -2.37 30.53
CA TRP A 35 4.55 -1.48 29.47
C TRP A 35 6.03 -1.11 29.61
N LYS A 36 6.71 -0.92 28.47
CA LYS A 36 8.11 -0.52 28.41
C LYS A 36 8.32 0.56 27.35
N LYS A 37 9.04 1.62 27.72
CA LYS A 37 9.43 2.69 26.77
C LYS A 37 10.68 2.28 25.99
N ILE A 38 10.67 2.44 24.66
CA ILE A 38 11.82 2.16 23.78
C ILE A 38 11.98 3.20 22.66
N ASN A 39 13.16 3.16 22.01
CA ASN A 39 13.65 4.08 20.98
C ASN A 39 13.81 5.54 21.44
N GLY A 40 12.88 6.43 21.13
CA GLY A 40 13.01 7.86 21.43
C GLY A 40 12.99 8.21 22.93
N THR A 41 13.02 9.52 23.20
CA THR A 41 13.16 10.08 24.57
C THR A 41 11.96 10.90 25.03
N ALA A 42 10.84 10.87 24.30
CA ALA A 42 9.61 11.51 24.73
C ALA A 42 9.11 10.93 26.07
N GLU A 43 8.28 11.69 26.76
CA GLU A 43 7.78 11.33 28.08
C GLU A 43 6.37 10.74 27.98
N TYR A 44 6.11 9.80 28.88
CA TYR A 44 4.78 9.27 29.14
C TYR A 44 4.45 9.53 30.59
N VAL A 45 3.32 10.18 30.84
CA VAL A 45 2.79 10.44 32.18
C VAL A 45 1.39 9.84 32.31
N ILE A 46 0.91 9.71 33.54
CA ILE A 46 -0.46 9.27 33.82
C ILE A 46 -1.19 10.43 34.48
N ARG A 47 -2.31 10.86 33.88
CA ARG A 47 -3.24 11.82 34.48
C ARG A 47 -4.65 11.26 34.39
N ASP A 48 -5.37 11.24 35.50
CA ASP A 48 -6.79 10.84 35.56
C ASP A 48 -7.10 9.51 34.86
N GLY A 49 -6.30 8.47 35.13
CA GLY A 49 -6.50 7.15 34.52
C GLY A 49 -6.21 7.08 33.02
N THR A 50 -5.46 8.04 32.48
CA THR A 50 -5.11 8.17 31.06
C THR A 50 -3.59 8.17 30.89
N ILE A 51 -3.09 7.43 29.89
CA ILE A 51 -1.69 7.54 29.46
C ILE A 51 -1.57 8.77 28.57
N ILE A 52 -0.61 9.64 28.84
CA ILE A 52 -0.36 10.82 28.03
C ILE A 52 1.09 10.83 27.56
N GLY A 53 1.26 10.86 26.25
CA GLY A 53 2.53 11.07 25.58
C GLY A 53 2.73 12.56 25.30
N ILE A 54 3.89 13.09 25.68
CA ILE A 54 4.22 14.50 25.53
C ILE A 54 5.26 14.63 24.41
N SER A 55 4.92 15.40 23.39
CA SER A 55 5.81 15.66 22.26
C SER A 55 7.09 16.35 22.73
N LYS A 56 8.21 15.99 22.10
CA LYS A 56 9.53 16.53 22.45
C LYS A 56 10.25 16.96 21.19
N TRP A 57 10.67 18.22 21.16
CA TRP A 57 11.43 18.79 20.06
C TRP A 57 12.84 18.20 20.00
N ASN A 58 13.36 18.11 18.77
CA ASN A 58 14.72 17.67 18.48
C ASN A 58 15.07 16.27 19.02
N VAL A 59 14.11 15.34 18.95
CA VAL A 59 14.36 13.91 19.22
C VAL A 59 14.68 13.17 17.91
N PRO A 60 15.71 12.30 17.88
CA PRO A 60 16.18 11.69 16.63
C PRO A 60 15.23 10.61 16.09
N THR A 61 14.39 10.03 16.94
CA THR A 61 13.49 8.93 16.57
C THR A 61 12.17 9.00 17.34
N ASN A 62 11.14 8.34 16.80
CA ASN A 62 9.85 8.15 17.44
C ASN A 62 10.02 7.40 18.77
N THR A 63 9.18 7.72 19.76
CA THR A 63 9.19 7.06 21.06
C THR A 63 7.99 6.17 21.19
N PHE A 64 8.19 4.92 21.63
CA PHE A 64 7.10 3.96 21.75
C PHE A 64 6.98 3.45 23.18
N LEU A 65 5.76 3.43 23.71
CA LEU A 65 5.42 2.70 24.92
C LEU A 65 4.80 1.37 24.49
N ILE A 66 5.58 0.28 24.56
CA ILE A 66 5.20 -1.05 24.08
C ILE A 66 4.62 -1.91 25.20
N THR A 67 3.71 -2.83 24.86
CA THR A 67 3.32 -3.91 25.77
C THR A 67 4.48 -4.90 25.92
N GLU A 68 4.68 -5.43 27.12
CA GLU A 68 5.65 -6.52 27.35
C GLU A 68 5.17 -7.85 26.78
N LYS A 69 3.84 -8.06 26.76
CA LYS A 69 3.21 -9.18 26.08
C LYS A 69 3.15 -8.93 24.57
N LYS A 70 3.21 -10.03 23.80
CA LYS A 70 2.92 -10.07 22.37
C LYS A 70 1.55 -10.68 22.13
N PHE A 71 0.91 -10.28 21.03
CA PHE A 71 -0.44 -10.69 20.66
C PHE A 71 -0.48 -11.09 19.20
N GLY A 72 -1.10 -12.24 18.94
CA GLY A 72 -1.32 -12.79 17.60
C GLY A 72 -2.70 -12.39 17.10
N ASP A 73 -3.67 -13.28 17.26
CA ASP A 73 -5.08 -12.98 16.99
C ASP A 73 -5.70 -12.21 18.17
N PHE A 74 -6.29 -11.05 17.85
CA PHE A 74 -6.93 -10.21 18.85
C PHE A 74 -7.93 -9.22 18.25
N ILE A 75 -8.74 -8.67 19.14
CA ILE A 75 -9.51 -7.45 18.93
C ILE A 75 -9.07 -6.42 19.97
N LEU A 76 -8.55 -5.29 19.52
CA LEU A 76 -8.10 -4.18 20.36
C LEU A 76 -9.11 -3.03 20.26
N GLU A 77 -9.49 -2.48 21.40
CA GLU A 77 -10.23 -1.22 21.49
C GLU A 77 -9.52 -0.26 22.44
N LEU A 78 -9.52 1.02 22.05
CA LEU A 78 -9.07 2.11 22.92
C LEU A 78 -9.70 3.42 22.47
N GLU A 79 -9.60 4.43 23.33
CA GLU A 79 -9.93 5.81 22.99
C GLU A 79 -8.67 6.65 23.00
N TYR A 80 -8.58 7.59 22.05
CA TYR A 80 -7.48 8.56 21.98
C TYR A 80 -7.99 10.00 21.81
N ARG A 81 -7.20 10.96 22.30
CA ARG A 81 -7.36 12.39 22.00
C ARG A 81 -5.99 12.96 21.70
N ILE A 82 -5.87 13.68 20.60
CA ILE A 82 -4.60 14.23 20.10
C ILE A 82 -4.73 15.73 19.87
N ASP A 83 -3.71 16.49 20.25
CA ASP A 83 -3.63 17.91 19.95
C ASP A 83 -3.39 18.15 18.45
N ASP A 84 -3.95 19.24 17.93
CA ASP A 84 -3.85 19.59 16.53
C ASP A 84 -2.39 19.81 16.07
N GLY A 85 -2.09 19.42 14.85
CA GLY A 85 -0.75 19.45 14.26
C GLY A 85 0.18 18.31 14.69
N LEU A 86 -0.24 17.41 15.60
CA LEU A 86 0.51 16.21 15.92
C LEU A 86 0.15 15.03 15.01
N ASN A 87 1.11 14.12 14.85
CA ASN A 87 0.94 12.79 14.30
C ASN A 87 1.26 11.76 15.38
N SER A 88 0.55 10.64 15.37
CA SER A 88 0.77 9.52 16.28
C SER A 88 0.19 8.26 15.66
N GLY A 89 0.15 7.18 16.41
CA GLY A 89 -0.48 5.94 16.02
C GLY A 89 -0.42 4.90 17.12
N VAL A 90 -1.07 3.77 16.84
CA VAL A 90 -1.00 2.58 17.68
C VAL A 90 -0.38 1.47 16.86
N GLN A 91 0.80 1.03 17.28
CA GLN A 91 1.45 -0.15 16.72
C GLN A 91 0.70 -1.39 17.14
N PHE A 92 0.63 -2.39 16.26
CA PHE A 92 0.06 -3.68 16.56
C PHE A 92 0.73 -4.78 15.74
N ARG A 93 0.89 -5.97 16.33
CA ARG A 93 1.77 -7.03 15.80
C ARG A 93 3.14 -6.49 15.37
N SER A 94 3.68 -5.53 16.12
CA SER A 94 4.95 -4.88 15.81
C SER A 94 6.10 -5.52 16.58
N ASN A 95 7.31 -5.32 16.08
CA ASN A 95 8.54 -5.87 16.63
C ASN A 95 9.61 -4.79 16.82
N SER A 96 10.64 -5.15 17.59
CA SER A 96 11.84 -4.35 17.81
C SER A 96 12.99 -5.34 17.98
N LEU A 97 13.64 -5.68 16.87
CA LEU A 97 14.66 -6.73 16.79
C LEU A 97 16.03 -6.09 16.61
N LYS A 98 17.05 -6.59 17.30
CA LYS A 98 18.40 -5.99 17.28
C LYS A 98 19.01 -6.03 15.87
N GLU A 99 18.76 -7.11 15.16
CA GLU A 99 19.15 -7.36 13.77
C GLU A 99 18.39 -6.48 12.76
N TYR A 100 17.23 -5.93 13.13
CA TYR A 100 16.44 -5.04 12.28
C TYR A 100 16.65 -3.59 12.67
N GLN A 101 17.48 -2.88 11.90
CA GLN A 101 17.79 -1.46 12.11
C GLN A 101 18.18 -1.14 13.57
N ASN A 102 18.98 -2.01 14.20
CA ASN A 102 19.47 -1.86 15.57
C ASN A 102 18.35 -1.68 16.63
N GLY A 103 17.28 -2.47 16.53
CA GLY A 103 16.17 -2.41 17.49
C GLY A 103 15.20 -1.27 17.24
N ARG A 104 15.06 -0.80 15.99
CA ARG A 104 13.99 0.14 15.64
C ARG A 104 12.64 -0.57 15.68
N VAL A 105 11.65 0.05 16.33
CA VAL A 105 10.26 -0.41 16.25
C VAL A 105 9.78 -0.39 14.81
N HIS A 106 9.21 -1.51 14.37
CA HIS A 106 8.70 -1.69 13.02
C HIS A 106 7.49 -2.63 13.02
N GLY A 107 6.57 -2.42 12.08
CA GLY A 107 5.35 -3.22 11.96
C GLY A 107 4.12 -2.36 11.69
N TYR A 108 2.94 -2.96 11.81
CA TYR A 108 1.69 -2.30 11.46
C TYR A 108 1.32 -1.22 12.48
N GLN A 109 0.82 -0.09 11.97
CA GLN A 109 0.39 1.07 12.72
C GLN A 109 -1.03 1.45 12.30
N PHE A 110 -1.91 1.65 13.26
CA PHE A 110 -3.13 2.44 13.05
C PHE A 110 -2.73 3.91 13.13
N GLU A 111 -2.94 4.68 12.05
CA GLU A 111 -2.54 6.07 12.00
C GLU A 111 -3.47 6.99 12.80
N PHE A 112 -2.89 7.96 13.52
CA PHE A 112 -3.55 9.19 13.95
C PHE A 112 -2.98 10.39 13.21
N ASP A 113 -3.80 10.98 12.36
CA ASP A 113 -3.46 12.10 11.49
C ASP A 113 -4.43 13.25 11.71
N THR A 114 -3.91 14.36 12.23
CA THR A 114 -4.65 15.61 12.45
C THR A 114 -4.61 16.54 11.23
N SER A 115 -3.76 16.25 10.24
CA SER A 115 -3.58 17.12 9.08
C SER A 115 -4.76 17.05 8.11
N PRO A 116 -4.90 18.02 7.19
CA PRO A 116 -5.92 17.99 6.13
C PRO A 116 -5.87 16.75 5.22
N ARG A 117 -4.77 15.98 5.23
CA ARG A 117 -4.66 14.69 4.54
C ARG A 117 -5.72 13.69 5.04
N ALA A 118 -6.04 13.76 6.33
CA ALA A 118 -7.11 13.01 7.01
C ALA A 118 -6.98 11.49 6.86
N TRP A 119 -5.78 10.94 7.09
CA TRP A 119 -5.54 9.49 6.99
C TRP A 119 -5.68 8.72 8.31
N SER A 120 -6.30 9.31 9.32
CA SER A 120 -6.62 8.62 10.58
C SER A 120 -7.43 7.35 10.31
N GLY A 121 -7.02 6.22 10.90
CA GLY A 121 -7.62 4.90 10.65
C GLY A 121 -7.01 4.10 9.50
N GLY A 122 -6.11 4.71 8.72
CA GLY A 122 -5.26 4.02 7.77
C GLY A 122 -4.24 3.10 8.44
N ILE A 123 -3.64 2.21 7.63
CA ILE A 123 -2.57 1.31 8.08
C ILE A 123 -1.24 1.73 7.44
N TYR A 124 -0.30 2.10 8.30
CA TYR A 124 1.09 2.38 7.94
C TYR A 124 2.01 1.28 8.48
N ASP A 125 2.96 0.81 7.69
CA ASP A 125 3.92 -0.22 8.08
C ASP A 125 5.24 0.44 8.51
N GLU A 126 5.24 0.92 9.75
CA GLU A 126 6.28 1.73 10.37
C GLU A 126 7.65 1.12 10.16
N ALA A 127 8.59 1.95 9.70
CA ALA A 127 9.99 1.62 9.46
C ALA A 127 10.23 0.42 8.52
N ARG A 128 9.22 0.00 7.75
CA ARG A 128 9.27 -1.20 6.91
C ARG A 128 8.75 -0.96 5.49
N ARG A 129 7.44 -1.10 5.20
CA ARG A 129 6.88 -0.92 3.85
C ARG A 129 6.23 0.46 3.60
N GLY A 130 6.07 1.28 4.63
CA GLY A 130 5.36 2.56 4.52
C GLY A 130 3.84 2.35 4.40
N TRP A 131 3.13 3.21 3.67
CA TRP A 131 1.66 3.14 3.55
C TRP A 131 1.18 1.83 2.91
N LEU A 132 0.39 1.05 3.64
CA LEU A 132 -0.32 -0.14 3.14
C LEU A 132 -1.77 0.22 2.75
N TYR A 133 -2.42 1.03 3.59
CA TYR A 133 -3.79 1.47 3.37
C TYR A 133 -3.95 2.95 3.73
N PRO A 134 -3.62 3.88 2.82
CA PRO A 134 -3.97 5.29 2.97
C PRO A 134 -5.49 5.47 2.82
N MET A 135 -6.07 6.49 3.47
CA MET A 135 -7.53 6.71 3.39
C MET A 135 -8.01 7.21 2.03
N ASP A 136 -7.11 7.44 1.06
CA ASP A 136 -7.51 7.67 -0.33
C ASP A 136 -8.19 6.43 -0.95
N LYS A 137 -7.92 5.23 -0.41
CA LYS A 137 -8.62 4.00 -0.80
C LYS A 137 -10.04 3.91 -0.23
N ASN A 138 -10.33 4.67 0.83
CA ASN A 138 -11.65 4.75 1.45
C ASN A 138 -11.96 6.22 1.82
N PRO A 139 -12.22 7.10 0.84
CA PRO A 139 -12.36 8.53 1.08
C PRO A 139 -13.48 8.88 2.06
N THR A 140 -14.52 8.05 2.15
CA THR A 140 -15.64 8.24 3.09
C THR A 140 -15.19 8.18 4.56
N ALA A 141 -14.13 7.42 4.87
CA ALA A 141 -13.60 7.32 6.22
C ALA A 141 -12.76 8.54 6.65
N LYS A 142 -12.36 9.43 5.73
CA LYS A 142 -11.59 10.64 6.08
C LYS A 142 -12.30 11.56 7.08
N ASN A 143 -13.63 11.52 7.09
CA ASN A 143 -14.47 12.31 8.00
C ASN A 143 -14.70 11.64 9.36
N ALA A 144 -14.13 10.45 9.60
CA ALA A 144 -14.37 9.70 10.82
C ALA A 144 -13.67 10.32 12.04
N PHE A 145 -12.51 10.96 11.85
CA PHE A 145 -11.77 11.61 12.93
C PHE A 145 -12.47 12.89 13.41
N LYS A 146 -12.56 13.07 14.72
CA LYS A 146 -13.13 14.26 15.37
C LYS A 146 -12.01 15.03 16.08
N PRO A 147 -11.48 16.13 15.49
CA PRO A 147 -10.44 16.94 16.09
C PRO A 147 -10.78 17.42 17.51
N GLY A 148 -9.79 17.45 18.41
CA GLY A 148 -9.93 17.90 19.80
C GLY A 148 -10.80 17.02 20.70
N SER A 149 -11.46 16.00 20.16
CA SER A 149 -12.37 15.11 20.88
C SER A 149 -11.72 13.76 21.20
N TRP A 150 -12.32 13.02 22.13
CA TRP A 150 -12.02 11.59 22.28
C TRP A 150 -12.58 10.82 21.09
N ASN A 151 -11.72 10.00 20.49
CA ASN A 151 -12.02 9.17 19.33
C ASN A 151 -11.84 7.70 19.72
N LYS A 152 -12.83 6.86 19.41
CA LYS A 152 -12.78 5.42 19.66
C LYS A 152 -12.19 4.71 18.46
N ILE A 153 -11.23 3.83 18.67
CA ILE A 153 -10.73 2.93 17.63
C ILE A 153 -11.03 1.48 17.95
N ARG A 154 -11.07 0.68 16.89
CA ARG A 154 -11.09 -0.77 16.97
C ARG A 154 -10.15 -1.34 15.92
N ILE A 155 -9.35 -2.31 16.31
CA ILE A 155 -8.46 -3.06 15.42
C ILE A 155 -8.81 -4.54 15.60
N GLU A 156 -9.14 -5.21 14.51
CA GLU A 156 -9.31 -6.66 14.48
C GLU A 156 -8.20 -7.25 13.65
N ALA A 157 -7.28 -7.98 14.29
CA ALA A 157 -6.21 -8.69 13.62
C ALA A 157 -6.40 -10.19 13.88
N ILE A 158 -6.91 -10.92 12.89
CA ILE A 158 -7.37 -12.30 13.00
C ILE A 158 -6.84 -13.10 11.82
N GLY A 159 -5.98 -14.08 12.07
CA GLY A 159 -5.18 -14.74 11.04
C GLY A 159 -4.41 -13.71 10.22
N LYS A 160 -4.62 -13.72 8.91
CA LYS A 160 -4.01 -12.75 7.97
C LYS A 160 -4.85 -11.48 7.77
N SER A 161 -6.09 -11.46 8.25
CA SER A 161 -7.01 -10.33 8.09
C SER A 161 -6.72 -9.27 9.15
N ILE A 162 -6.56 -8.02 8.73
CA ILE A 162 -6.41 -6.87 9.62
C ILE A 162 -7.40 -5.80 9.19
N ARG A 163 -8.30 -5.43 10.10
CA ARG A 163 -9.37 -4.46 9.85
C ARG A 163 -9.39 -3.38 10.92
N THR A 164 -9.72 -2.16 10.53
CA THR A 164 -9.73 -1.01 11.44
C THR A 164 -11.02 -0.21 11.36
N TRP A 165 -11.41 0.38 12.49
CA TRP A 165 -12.52 1.32 12.59
C TRP A 165 -12.12 2.54 13.41
N LEU A 166 -12.65 3.68 13.03
CA LEU A 166 -12.57 4.95 13.76
C LEU A 166 -13.97 5.48 14.00
N ASN A 167 -14.36 5.66 15.26
CA ASN A 167 -15.71 6.09 15.65
C ASN A 167 -16.81 5.25 14.97
N ASP A 168 -16.62 3.93 14.97
CA ASP A 168 -17.48 2.92 14.34
C ASP A 168 -17.57 2.98 12.79
N VAL A 169 -16.84 3.88 12.14
CA VAL A 169 -16.70 3.93 10.68
C VAL A 169 -15.59 2.94 10.25
N PRO A 170 -15.86 1.98 9.35
CA PRO A 170 -14.82 1.12 8.78
C PRO A 170 -13.78 1.94 8.01
N CYS A 171 -12.50 1.74 8.32
CA CYS A 171 -11.40 2.52 7.75
C CYS A 171 -10.55 1.69 6.78
N SER A 172 -9.89 0.63 7.27
CA SER A 172 -8.99 -0.20 6.48
C SER A 172 -9.39 -1.68 6.52
N ASP A 173 -9.13 -2.38 5.41
CA ASP A 173 -9.18 -3.84 5.31
C ASP A 173 -7.95 -4.30 4.52
N ILE A 174 -7.04 -5.02 5.18
CA ILE A 174 -5.86 -5.61 4.55
C ILE A 174 -5.77 -7.10 4.83
N LEU A 175 -5.21 -7.82 3.87
CA LEU A 175 -4.75 -9.20 4.02
C LEU A 175 -3.22 -9.19 4.07
N CYS A 176 -2.60 -9.60 5.17
CA CYS A 176 -1.14 -9.59 5.32
C CYS A 176 -0.65 -10.67 6.30
N ASP A 177 0.48 -11.30 5.98
CA ASP A 177 1.09 -12.37 6.78
C ASP A 177 2.54 -12.09 7.22
N MET A 178 3.05 -10.89 6.95
CA MET A 178 4.44 -10.54 7.25
C MET A 178 4.79 -10.63 8.74
N THR A 179 3.85 -10.35 9.65
CA THR A 179 4.07 -10.50 11.08
C THR A 179 2.79 -10.96 11.78
N PRO A 180 2.68 -12.26 12.09
CA PRO A 180 1.46 -12.81 12.69
C PRO A 180 1.29 -12.43 14.17
N GLU A 181 2.39 -12.12 14.86
CA GLU A 181 2.40 -11.81 16.30
C GLU A 181 3.43 -10.72 16.63
N GLY A 182 3.08 -9.84 17.56
CA GLY A 182 3.99 -8.81 18.06
C GLY A 182 3.36 -7.99 19.19
N PHE A 183 4.08 -6.99 19.70
CA PHE A 183 3.54 -6.12 20.75
C PHE A 183 2.54 -5.10 20.17
N ILE A 184 1.77 -4.50 21.08
CA ILE A 184 1.03 -3.26 20.85
C ILE A 184 1.87 -2.10 21.36
N ALA A 185 1.84 -0.94 20.71
CA ALA A 185 2.55 0.24 21.21
C ALA A 185 1.81 1.54 20.98
N LEU A 186 1.97 2.47 21.92
CA LEU A 186 1.52 3.85 21.78
C LEU A 186 2.69 4.69 21.25
N GLN A 187 2.47 5.48 20.21
CA GLN A 187 3.53 6.29 19.59
C GLN A 187 3.47 7.75 20.04
N VAL A 188 4.63 8.31 20.39
CA VAL A 188 4.88 9.75 20.33
C VAL A 188 5.84 10.02 19.17
N HIS A 189 5.33 10.68 18.13
CA HIS A 189 6.09 10.96 16.92
C HIS A 189 7.17 12.02 17.19
N ALA A 190 8.35 11.86 16.60
CA ALA A 190 9.40 12.85 16.63
C ALA A 190 8.96 14.13 15.90
N ILE A 191 9.01 15.28 16.57
CA ILE A 191 8.64 16.56 15.98
C ILE A 191 9.88 17.35 15.56
N LYS A 192 9.79 18.01 14.40
CA LYS A 192 10.85 18.91 13.89
C LYS A 192 10.54 20.39 14.15
N ASP A 193 9.26 20.71 14.27
CA ASP A 193 8.78 22.04 14.61
C ASP A 193 8.75 22.21 16.13
N GLU A 194 9.49 23.19 16.64
CA GLU A 194 9.59 23.50 18.07
C GLU A 194 8.24 23.95 18.65
N SER A 195 7.38 24.58 17.83
CA SER A 195 6.05 25.04 18.28
C SER A 195 5.11 23.90 18.69
N LEU A 196 5.43 22.68 18.29
CA LEU A 196 4.68 21.49 18.67
C LEU A 196 5.16 20.88 19.99
N ALA A 197 6.26 21.35 20.59
CA ALA A 197 6.80 20.82 21.83
C ALA A 197 5.81 20.98 22.99
N GLY A 198 5.67 19.94 23.81
CA GLY A 198 4.74 19.94 24.94
C GLY A 198 3.28 19.64 24.58
N LYS A 199 2.91 19.61 23.29
CA LYS A 199 1.61 19.10 22.85
C LYS A 199 1.44 17.63 23.18
N GLU A 200 0.19 17.21 23.33
CA GLU A 200 -0.14 15.94 23.96
C GLU A 200 -0.92 15.00 23.02
N ILE A 201 -0.65 13.71 23.21
CA ILE A 201 -1.50 12.61 22.75
C ILE A 201 -1.88 11.78 23.97
N ALA A 202 -3.16 11.48 24.11
CA ALA A 202 -3.74 10.81 25.27
C ALA A 202 -4.46 9.54 24.87
N TRP A 203 -4.34 8.48 25.66
CA TRP A 203 -4.98 7.17 25.46
C TRP A 203 -5.62 6.65 26.75
N LYS A 204 -6.84 6.11 26.64
CA LYS A 204 -7.55 5.48 27.75
C LYS A 204 -8.41 4.30 27.28
N ASN A 205 -8.98 3.57 28.22
CA ASN A 205 -9.86 2.43 27.96
C ASN A 205 -9.22 1.38 27.03
N ILE A 206 -7.91 1.17 27.18
CA ILE A 206 -7.12 0.26 26.35
C ILE A 206 -7.39 -1.18 26.77
N ARG A 207 -8.18 -1.89 25.96
CA ARG A 207 -8.62 -3.26 26.24
C ARG A 207 -8.46 -4.16 25.03
N ILE A 208 -8.18 -5.42 25.27
CA ILE A 208 -7.95 -6.42 24.23
C ILE A 208 -8.77 -7.69 24.50
N CYS A 209 -9.28 -8.31 23.45
CA CYS A 209 -9.92 -9.61 23.49
C CYS A 209 -9.10 -10.60 22.67
N THR A 210 -8.71 -11.72 23.28
CA THR A 210 -7.90 -12.78 22.66
C THR A 210 -8.55 -14.16 22.74
N LYS A 211 -9.73 -14.26 23.38
CA LYS A 211 -10.49 -15.49 23.58
C LYS A 211 -11.87 -15.32 23.01
N ASP A 212 -12.41 -16.38 22.40
CA ASP A 212 -13.74 -16.39 21.80
C ASP A 212 -13.98 -15.18 20.87
N ILE A 213 -12.93 -14.80 20.12
CA ILE A 213 -12.88 -13.61 19.26
C ILE A 213 -14.08 -13.54 18.33
N GLU A 214 -14.50 -14.68 17.79
CA GLU A 214 -15.64 -14.78 16.87
C GLU A 214 -16.96 -14.31 17.51
N ASN A 215 -17.12 -14.38 18.83
CA ASN A 215 -18.33 -13.90 19.53
C ASN A 215 -18.42 -12.37 19.60
N VAL A 216 -17.28 -11.67 19.47
CA VAL A 216 -17.22 -10.20 19.57
C VAL A 216 -16.71 -9.53 18.30
N ARG A 217 -16.24 -10.31 17.32
CA ARG A 217 -15.80 -9.84 16.00
C ARG A 217 -16.95 -9.14 15.27
N ARG A 218 -16.64 -8.05 14.56
CA ARG A 218 -17.64 -7.40 13.71
C ARG A 218 -17.97 -8.27 12.50
N PRO A 219 -19.24 -8.28 12.06
CA PRO A 219 -19.63 -8.93 10.82
C PRO A 219 -18.71 -8.53 9.67
N ASN A 220 -18.49 -9.46 8.74
CA ASN A 220 -17.78 -9.13 7.51
C ASN A 220 -18.54 -8.04 6.75
N PHE A 221 -17.78 -7.13 6.13
CA PHE A 221 -18.27 -6.07 5.28
C PHE A 221 -17.43 -6.07 4.00
N ASN A 222 -18.04 -5.71 2.89
CA ASN A 222 -17.40 -5.62 1.57
C ASN A 222 -17.65 -4.24 0.92
N ASN A 223 -18.06 -3.26 1.73
CA ASN A 223 -18.38 -1.92 1.28
C ASN A 223 -17.15 -1.00 1.16
N ILE A 224 -15.96 -1.49 1.52
CA ILE A 224 -14.68 -0.80 1.29
C ILE A 224 -13.70 -1.77 0.59
N PRO A 225 -12.73 -1.27 -0.18
CA PRO A 225 -11.75 -2.13 -0.83
C PRO A 225 -10.88 -2.89 0.18
N GLN A 226 -10.61 -4.17 -0.08
CA GLN A 226 -9.55 -4.92 0.61
C GLN A 226 -8.23 -4.76 -0.15
N VAL A 227 -7.13 -4.54 0.56
CA VAL A 227 -5.78 -4.55 -0.03
C VAL A 227 -5.07 -5.85 0.34
N ASN A 228 -4.72 -6.65 -0.65
CA ASN A 228 -3.88 -7.83 -0.46
C ASN A 228 -2.39 -7.45 -0.42
N CYS A 229 -1.79 -7.50 0.76
CA CYS A 229 -0.37 -7.23 1.00
C CYS A 229 0.51 -8.49 0.99
N ILE A 230 -0.02 -9.63 0.55
CA ILE A 230 0.72 -10.89 0.41
C ILE A 230 1.18 -11.02 -1.04
N ASP A 231 2.50 -10.98 -1.23
CA ASP A 231 3.11 -10.89 -2.54
C ASP A 231 2.77 -12.10 -3.43
N ASN A 232 2.41 -11.82 -4.68
CA ASN A 232 2.09 -12.78 -5.75
C ASN A 232 1.01 -13.79 -5.36
N THR A 233 -0.03 -13.31 -4.68
CA THR A 233 -1.22 -14.11 -4.34
C THR A 233 -2.50 -13.41 -4.78
N LEU A 234 -3.60 -14.16 -4.78
CA LEU A 234 -4.96 -13.64 -4.92
C LEU A 234 -5.72 -13.91 -3.63
N SER A 235 -6.29 -12.87 -3.02
CA SER A 235 -7.27 -13.07 -1.96
C SER A 235 -8.56 -13.70 -2.51
N GLU A 236 -9.41 -14.24 -1.64
CA GLU A 236 -10.72 -14.76 -2.05
C GLU A 236 -11.54 -13.69 -2.77
N LEU A 237 -11.55 -12.45 -2.27
CA LEU A 237 -12.21 -11.32 -2.92
C LEU A 237 -11.60 -10.98 -4.28
N GLU A 238 -10.28 -11.03 -4.43
CA GLU A 238 -9.63 -10.82 -5.73
C GLU A 238 -10.07 -11.89 -6.73
N GLN A 239 -10.12 -13.16 -6.32
CA GLN A 239 -10.57 -14.27 -7.16
C GLN A 239 -12.04 -14.12 -7.57
N GLU A 240 -12.93 -13.82 -6.62
CA GLU A 240 -14.37 -13.56 -6.87
C GLU A 240 -14.59 -12.39 -7.82
N GLN A 241 -13.73 -11.37 -7.75
CA GLN A 241 -13.75 -10.22 -8.65
C GLN A 241 -13.14 -10.50 -10.02
N GLY A 242 -12.64 -11.71 -10.28
CA GLY A 242 -12.10 -12.13 -11.58
C GLY A 242 -10.62 -11.79 -11.80
N TRP A 243 -9.87 -11.43 -10.75
CA TRP A 243 -8.43 -11.22 -10.87
C TRP A 243 -7.69 -12.54 -11.07
N LYS A 244 -6.63 -12.48 -11.88
CA LYS A 244 -5.68 -13.57 -12.14
C LYS A 244 -4.25 -13.04 -11.97
N LEU A 245 -3.33 -13.91 -11.58
CA LEU A 245 -1.91 -13.61 -11.64
C LEU A 245 -1.43 -13.72 -13.09
N LEU A 246 -0.83 -12.65 -13.62
CA LEU A 246 -0.02 -12.74 -14.84
C LEU A 246 1.35 -13.33 -14.56
N TRP A 247 1.83 -13.23 -13.31
CA TRP A 247 3.06 -13.85 -12.87
C TRP A 247 2.88 -14.46 -11.48
N ASP A 248 3.33 -15.71 -11.32
CA ASP A 248 3.08 -16.55 -10.14
C ASP A 248 4.05 -16.29 -8.96
N GLY A 249 5.04 -15.42 -9.15
CA GLY A 249 6.06 -15.13 -8.16
C GLY A 249 7.26 -16.08 -8.15
N LYS A 250 7.30 -17.11 -9.01
CA LYS A 250 8.23 -18.24 -8.88
C LYS A 250 8.81 -18.72 -10.20
N THR A 251 8.01 -18.79 -11.25
CA THR A 251 8.39 -19.39 -12.53
C THR A 251 8.34 -18.35 -13.65
N THR A 252 8.71 -18.78 -14.85
CA THR A 252 8.61 -17.98 -16.07
C THR A 252 7.32 -18.27 -16.84
N GLU A 253 6.41 -19.06 -16.27
CA GLU A 253 5.17 -19.47 -16.91
C GLU A 253 4.32 -18.25 -17.30
N GLY A 254 3.74 -18.30 -18.50
CA GLY A 254 2.96 -17.20 -19.06
C GLY A 254 3.79 -16.11 -19.74
N TRP A 255 5.13 -16.18 -19.69
CA TRP A 255 6.03 -15.20 -20.29
C TRP A 255 7.03 -15.83 -21.28
N ARG A 256 7.38 -15.07 -22.32
CA ARG A 256 8.45 -15.38 -23.28
C ARG A 256 9.22 -14.12 -23.61
N GLY A 257 10.42 -14.24 -24.17
CA GLY A 257 11.10 -13.08 -24.75
C GLY A 257 10.30 -12.53 -25.94
N ALA A 258 10.27 -11.22 -26.14
CA ALA A 258 9.45 -10.60 -27.18
C ALA A 258 9.79 -11.13 -28.60
N ARG A 259 11.09 -11.41 -28.83
CA ARG A 259 11.63 -11.98 -30.07
C ARG A 259 11.98 -13.47 -29.97
N LEU A 260 11.53 -14.12 -28.90
CA LEU A 260 11.85 -15.51 -28.60
C LEU A 260 10.55 -16.30 -28.44
N ASN A 261 10.63 -17.61 -28.69
CA ASN A 261 9.52 -18.52 -28.40
C ASN A 261 9.49 -18.98 -26.94
N VAL A 262 10.56 -18.71 -26.19
CA VAL A 262 10.77 -19.11 -24.79
C VAL A 262 11.19 -17.90 -23.96
N PHE A 263 11.15 -18.04 -22.63
CA PHE A 263 11.70 -17.04 -21.72
C PHE A 263 13.23 -16.88 -21.94
N PRO A 264 13.78 -15.64 -21.89
CA PRO A 264 15.21 -15.42 -22.10
C PRO A 264 16.06 -16.14 -21.06
N GLN A 265 17.20 -16.70 -21.49
CA GLN A 265 18.12 -17.44 -20.61
C GLN A 265 19.05 -16.53 -19.76
N LYS A 266 19.00 -15.21 -19.99
CA LYS A 266 19.82 -14.20 -19.31
C LYS A 266 19.07 -12.87 -19.22
N GLY A 267 19.52 -11.94 -18.39
CA GLY A 267 18.96 -10.60 -18.28
C GLY A 267 17.72 -10.47 -17.39
N TRP A 268 17.14 -11.60 -16.97
CA TRP A 268 15.98 -11.67 -16.09
C TRP A 268 16.20 -12.72 -15.00
N ASN A 269 16.03 -12.32 -13.74
CA ASN A 269 16.18 -13.20 -12.58
C ASN A 269 14.91 -13.24 -11.74
N ILE A 270 14.67 -14.38 -11.10
CA ILE A 270 13.61 -14.53 -10.09
C ILE A 270 14.27 -14.76 -8.74
N GLU A 271 14.08 -13.81 -7.83
CA GLU A 271 14.69 -13.85 -6.50
C GLU A 271 13.69 -13.37 -5.45
N ASN A 272 13.50 -14.16 -4.38
CA ASN A 272 12.65 -13.79 -3.24
C ASN A 272 11.24 -13.32 -3.62
N GLY A 273 10.61 -13.96 -4.61
CA GLY A 273 9.27 -13.57 -5.08
C GLY A 273 9.25 -12.30 -5.93
N MET A 274 10.39 -11.85 -6.46
CA MET A 274 10.49 -10.69 -7.34
C MET A 274 11.09 -11.09 -8.69
N LEU A 275 10.51 -10.56 -9.76
CA LEU A 275 11.04 -10.66 -11.12
C LEU A 275 11.92 -9.44 -11.37
N LYS A 276 13.18 -9.66 -11.72
CA LYS A 276 14.21 -8.62 -11.76
C LYS A 276 14.83 -8.53 -13.15
N VAL A 277 14.90 -7.33 -13.72
CA VAL A 277 15.76 -7.01 -14.87
C VAL A 277 17.19 -6.83 -14.36
N GLU A 278 18.16 -7.48 -15.00
CA GLU A 278 19.57 -7.32 -14.66
C GLU A 278 20.15 -6.01 -15.18
N LYS A 279 20.93 -5.33 -14.33
CA LYS A 279 21.73 -4.19 -14.77
C LYS A 279 22.78 -4.63 -15.80
N SER A 280 22.85 -3.89 -16.89
CA SER A 280 23.85 -4.07 -17.95
C SER A 280 24.36 -2.69 -18.41
N SER A 281 24.39 -2.42 -19.73
CA SER A 281 24.91 -1.17 -20.29
C SER A 281 23.90 -0.03 -20.36
N GLY A 282 22.68 -0.19 -19.81
CA GLY A 282 21.59 0.79 -19.94
C GLY A 282 21.02 0.90 -21.37
N GLY A 283 21.26 -0.10 -22.21
CA GLY A 283 20.83 -0.11 -23.62
C GLY A 283 19.46 -0.76 -23.81
N GLU A 284 18.59 -0.12 -24.60
CA GLU A 284 17.22 -0.57 -24.87
C GLU A 284 17.16 -1.99 -25.48
N SER A 285 16.60 -2.94 -24.72
CA SER A 285 16.38 -4.34 -25.06
C SER A 285 17.65 -5.07 -25.53
N THR A 286 18.81 -4.71 -24.96
CA THR A 286 20.12 -5.22 -25.40
C THR A 286 20.69 -6.37 -24.55
N ASN A 287 20.14 -6.64 -23.36
CA ASN A 287 20.63 -7.71 -22.50
C ASN A 287 19.86 -9.03 -22.71
N GLY A 288 18.81 -9.26 -21.93
CA GLY A 288 17.89 -10.38 -22.11
C GLY A 288 16.83 -10.08 -23.17
N GLY A 289 16.61 -8.79 -23.44
CA GLY A 289 15.50 -8.30 -24.24
C GLY A 289 14.20 -8.25 -23.44
N ASP A 290 13.19 -7.59 -24.00
CA ASP A 290 11.88 -7.48 -23.38
C ASP A 290 11.21 -8.86 -23.22
N ILE A 291 10.35 -8.99 -22.22
CA ILE A 291 9.47 -10.16 -22.07
C ILE A 291 8.02 -9.76 -22.30
N VAL A 292 7.27 -10.65 -22.94
CA VAL A 292 5.85 -10.48 -23.24
C VAL A 292 5.03 -11.63 -22.67
N THR A 293 3.78 -11.34 -22.34
CA THR A 293 2.80 -12.39 -22.06
C THR A 293 2.65 -13.30 -23.27
N VAL A 294 2.49 -14.61 -23.07
CA VAL A 294 2.24 -15.56 -24.17
C VAL A 294 0.87 -15.27 -24.83
N ARG A 295 -0.12 -14.88 -24.01
CA ARG A 295 -1.47 -14.50 -24.47
C ARG A 295 -1.56 -13.00 -24.80
N LYS A 296 -2.47 -12.66 -25.70
CA LYS A 296 -2.93 -11.28 -25.96
C LYS A 296 -4.13 -10.96 -25.08
N TYR A 297 -4.34 -9.68 -24.81
CA TYR A 297 -5.44 -9.13 -24.02
C TYR A 297 -6.12 -7.97 -24.77
N LYS A 298 -7.44 -7.83 -24.58
CA LYS A 298 -8.29 -6.80 -25.20
C LYS A 298 -8.68 -5.71 -24.19
N ASN A 299 -9.70 -5.96 -23.37
CA ASN A 299 -10.10 -5.08 -22.28
C ASN A 299 -9.62 -5.68 -20.95
N PHE A 300 -8.99 -4.87 -20.12
CA PHE A 300 -8.44 -5.34 -18.86
C PHE A 300 -8.18 -4.21 -17.87
N GLU A 301 -8.05 -4.59 -16.60
CA GLU A 301 -7.39 -3.83 -15.56
C GLU A 301 -6.13 -4.60 -15.14
N LEU A 302 -4.97 -3.96 -15.28
CA LEU A 302 -3.64 -4.52 -14.99
C LEU A 302 -3.03 -3.77 -13.80
N THR A 303 -2.46 -4.50 -12.84
CA THR A 303 -1.63 -3.93 -11.78
C THR A 303 -0.23 -4.53 -11.82
N VAL A 304 0.78 -3.69 -11.65
CA VAL A 304 2.19 -4.09 -11.59
C VAL A 304 2.85 -3.31 -10.47
N ASP A 305 3.36 -4.01 -9.45
CA ASP A 305 4.25 -3.37 -8.49
C ASP A 305 5.67 -3.34 -9.04
N PHE A 306 6.29 -2.18 -9.05
CA PHE A 306 7.66 -1.98 -9.53
C PHE A 306 8.51 -1.20 -8.52
N LYS A 307 9.81 -1.47 -8.52
CA LYS A 307 10.82 -0.69 -7.80
C LYS A 307 11.99 -0.43 -8.74
N ILE A 308 12.59 0.74 -8.65
CA ILE A 308 13.70 1.15 -9.52
C ILE A 308 14.97 1.46 -8.73
N THR A 309 16.12 1.28 -9.38
CA THR A 309 17.41 1.81 -8.91
C THR A 309 17.60 3.26 -9.37
N GLN A 310 18.62 3.93 -8.81
CA GLN A 310 18.95 5.30 -9.20
C GLN A 310 19.33 5.35 -10.69
N GLY A 311 18.67 6.23 -11.43
CA GLY A 311 18.87 6.42 -12.87
C GLY A 311 18.26 5.32 -13.74
N ALA A 312 17.47 4.39 -13.20
CA ALA A 312 16.95 3.28 -14.00
C ALA A 312 15.83 3.69 -14.97
N ASN A 313 15.77 2.96 -16.08
CA ASN A 313 14.70 2.99 -17.08
C ASN A 313 14.10 1.60 -17.29
N SER A 314 12.79 1.53 -17.51
CA SER A 314 12.01 0.35 -17.93
C SER A 314 10.60 0.82 -18.32
N GLY A 315 9.67 -0.09 -18.52
CA GLY A 315 8.30 0.25 -18.87
C GLY A 315 7.37 -0.95 -18.82
N VAL A 316 6.08 -0.68 -18.67
CA VAL A 316 5.01 -1.66 -18.87
C VAL A 316 4.31 -1.29 -20.17
N LYS A 317 4.40 -2.14 -21.19
CA LYS A 317 3.71 -1.91 -22.46
C LYS A 317 2.48 -2.77 -22.63
N TYR A 318 1.54 -2.26 -23.41
CA TYR A 318 0.29 -2.89 -23.77
C TYR A 318 -0.10 -2.52 -25.21
N PHE A 319 -1.06 -3.26 -25.79
CA PHE A 319 -1.28 -3.27 -27.24
C PHE A 319 -0.01 -3.64 -28.03
N VAL A 320 0.82 -4.51 -27.44
CA VAL A 320 2.10 -4.87 -28.04
C VAL A 320 1.91 -5.86 -29.18
N ASP A 321 2.51 -5.53 -30.32
CA ASP A 321 2.69 -6.43 -31.44
C ASP A 321 4.18 -6.72 -31.64
N THR A 322 4.58 -7.97 -31.43
CA THR A 322 5.98 -8.40 -31.55
C THR A 322 6.45 -8.48 -32.98
N GLU A 323 5.55 -8.43 -33.97
CA GLU A 323 5.89 -8.54 -35.38
C GLU A 323 6.24 -7.21 -36.05
N LEU A 324 5.86 -6.08 -35.43
CA LEU A 324 6.10 -4.75 -36.01
C LEU A 324 7.57 -4.34 -36.01
N ASN A 325 8.31 -4.60 -34.92
CA ASN A 325 9.74 -4.26 -34.83
C ASN A 325 10.62 -5.50 -34.64
N GLN A 326 11.02 -6.07 -35.78
CA GLN A 326 12.00 -7.15 -35.86
C GLN A 326 13.47 -6.64 -35.86
N GLY A 327 13.69 -5.33 -35.76
CA GLY A 327 15.01 -4.66 -35.81
C GLY A 327 15.72 -4.57 -34.46
N LYS A 328 16.38 -3.45 -34.17
CA LYS A 328 16.94 -3.16 -32.83
C LYS A 328 15.90 -2.44 -31.95
N GLY A 329 16.09 -2.48 -30.63
CA GLY A 329 15.23 -1.80 -29.65
C GLY A 329 14.00 -2.61 -29.23
N SER A 330 13.09 -1.99 -28.52
CA SER A 330 11.93 -2.63 -27.89
C SER A 330 10.80 -2.95 -28.88
N SER A 331 9.91 -3.87 -28.49
CA SER A 331 8.69 -4.15 -29.26
C SER A 331 7.71 -2.97 -29.22
N ILE A 332 6.86 -2.88 -30.25
CA ILE A 332 5.98 -1.72 -30.46
C ILE A 332 4.66 -1.92 -29.73
N GLY A 333 4.31 -0.93 -28.90
CA GLY A 333 3.06 -0.84 -28.15
C GLY A 333 3.01 0.48 -27.37
N CYS A 334 1.85 0.77 -26.76
CA CYS A 334 1.71 1.88 -25.82
C CYS A 334 2.46 1.56 -24.52
N GLU A 335 3.01 2.56 -23.85
CA GLU A 335 3.94 2.37 -22.74
C GLU A 335 3.58 3.24 -21.54
N PHE A 336 3.35 2.59 -20.39
CA PHE A 336 3.48 3.24 -19.09
C PHE A 336 4.96 3.30 -18.76
N GLN A 337 5.51 4.51 -18.77
CA GLN A 337 6.93 4.72 -18.53
C GLN A 337 7.33 4.42 -17.09
N ILE A 338 8.43 3.70 -16.87
CA ILE A 338 9.06 3.50 -15.55
C ILE A 338 10.45 4.13 -15.57
N LEU A 339 10.61 5.26 -14.87
CA LEU A 339 11.85 6.05 -14.95
C LEU A 339 12.22 6.68 -13.61
N ASP A 340 13.52 6.81 -13.34
CA ASP A 340 14.03 7.77 -12.36
C ASP A 340 14.13 9.17 -12.98
N ASP A 341 13.03 9.92 -12.92
CA ASP A 341 12.91 11.28 -13.48
C ASP A 341 14.02 12.24 -13.07
N LYS A 342 14.60 12.05 -11.88
CA LYS A 342 15.62 12.95 -11.34
C LYS A 342 16.99 12.72 -11.98
N ASN A 343 17.28 11.48 -12.38
CA ASN A 343 18.64 11.07 -12.71
C ASN A 343 18.79 10.56 -14.15
N HIS A 344 17.74 10.00 -14.75
CA HIS A 344 17.82 9.48 -16.12
C HIS A 344 17.70 10.63 -17.15
N PRO A 345 18.58 10.71 -18.16
CA PRO A 345 18.60 11.81 -19.13
C PRO A 345 17.32 11.91 -19.97
N ASP A 346 16.66 10.79 -20.28
CA ASP A 346 15.45 10.77 -21.12
C ASP A 346 14.27 11.55 -20.51
N ALA A 347 14.28 11.77 -19.19
CA ALA A 347 13.31 12.63 -18.50
C ALA A 347 13.30 14.08 -19.02
N LYS A 348 14.37 14.51 -19.71
CA LYS A 348 14.56 15.86 -20.27
C LYS A 348 14.41 15.91 -21.80
N LEU A 349 14.26 14.76 -22.47
CA LEU A 349 14.25 14.68 -23.93
C LEU A 349 12.82 14.74 -24.53
N GLY A 350 11.80 14.57 -23.70
CA GLY A 350 10.40 14.64 -24.12
C GLY A 350 9.88 16.06 -24.33
N VAL A 351 8.65 16.15 -24.85
CA VAL A 351 7.88 17.40 -24.90
C VAL A 351 7.07 17.51 -23.62
N ASN A 352 7.24 18.60 -22.87
CA ASN A 352 6.51 18.86 -21.63
C ASN A 352 6.53 17.67 -20.63
N GLY A 353 7.69 17.00 -20.51
CA GLY A 353 7.86 15.87 -19.58
C GLY A 353 7.20 14.55 -20.00
N ASN A 354 6.73 14.40 -21.24
CA ASN A 354 6.03 13.18 -21.72
C ASN A 354 6.87 11.89 -21.78
N ARG A 355 8.11 11.91 -21.30
CA ARG A 355 9.00 10.74 -21.12
C ARG A 355 9.32 10.43 -19.67
N GLN A 356 8.69 11.13 -18.73
CA GLN A 356 8.84 10.89 -17.30
C GLN A 356 7.95 9.73 -16.82
N LEU A 357 8.26 9.19 -15.65
CA LEU A 357 7.53 8.14 -14.95
C LEU A 357 6.00 8.34 -15.01
N GLY A 358 5.29 7.29 -15.42
CA GLY A 358 3.83 7.23 -15.49
C GLY A 358 3.20 7.84 -16.74
N SER A 359 3.98 8.57 -17.54
CA SER A 359 3.52 9.11 -18.83
C SER A 359 3.10 7.97 -19.78
N LEU A 360 2.23 8.30 -20.73
CA LEU A 360 2.17 7.55 -21.99
C LEU A 360 3.37 7.98 -22.82
N TYR A 361 4.41 7.15 -22.85
CA TYR A 361 5.75 7.53 -23.33
C TYR A 361 5.70 8.26 -24.69
N ASP A 362 6.35 9.43 -24.75
CA ASP A 362 6.45 10.31 -25.93
C ASP A 362 5.11 10.85 -26.48
N LEU A 363 4.01 10.63 -25.78
CA LEU A 363 2.66 11.05 -26.19
C LEU A 363 2.01 11.97 -25.15
N ILE A 364 1.73 11.48 -23.94
CA ILE A 364 0.97 12.22 -22.90
C ILE A 364 1.74 12.21 -21.59
N ALA A 365 2.09 13.39 -21.09
CA ALA A 365 2.82 13.56 -19.84
C ALA A 365 1.97 13.24 -18.60
N ALA A 366 2.56 12.53 -17.65
CA ALA A 366 2.06 12.47 -16.30
C ALA A 366 2.28 13.81 -15.57
N PRO A 367 1.43 14.18 -14.59
CA PRO A 367 1.57 15.41 -13.83
C PRO A 367 2.81 15.39 -12.93
N ASP A 368 3.40 16.57 -12.70
CA ASP A 368 4.61 16.72 -11.88
C ASP A 368 4.43 16.24 -10.42
N ASN A 369 3.22 16.41 -9.87
CA ASN A 369 2.89 16.07 -8.48
C ASN A 369 2.42 14.62 -8.29
N LYS A 370 2.78 13.70 -9.21
CA LYS A 370 2.45 12.27 -9.11
C LYS A 370 3.01 11.62 -7.83
N PRO A 371 2.29 10.66 -7.21
CA PRO A 371 2.59 10.15 -5.87
C PRO A 371 3.70 9.08 -5.85
N TYR A 372 4.86 9.34 -6.47
CA TYR A 372 5.97 8.38 -6.50
C TYR A 372 6.66 8.23 -5.13
N ARG A 373 6.86 6.98 -4.69
CA ARG A 373 7.51 6.61 -3.42
C ARG A 373 8.93 6.14 -3.68
N LYS A 374 9.90 7.04 -3.54
CA LYS A 374 11.33 6.70 -3.65
C LYS A 374 11.72 5.60 -2.66
N ASN A 375 12.52 4.64 -3.10
CA ASN A 375 13.03 3.48 -2.32
C ASN A 375 11.98 2.40 -1.95
N PHE A 376 10.70 2.63 -2.21
CA PHE A 376 9.63 1.65 -2.02
C PHE A 376 9.18 1.08 -3.36
N PHE A 377 8.45 -0.03 -3.30
CA PHE A 377 7.65 -0.46 -4.45
C PHE A 377 6.53 0.57 -4.71
N ASN A 378 6.19 0.72 -5.97
CA ASN A 378 5.14 1.59 -6.49
C ASN A 378 4.21 0.75 -7.36
N THR A 379 2.92 1.06 -7.36
CA THR A 379 1.94 0.30 -8.15
C THR A 379 1.59 1.11 -9.39
N ALA A 380 1.95 0.58 -10.56
CA ALA A 380 1.38 1.01 -11.83
C ALA A 380 0.06 0.26 -12.04
N ARG A 381 -1.01 0.99 -12.36
CA ARG A 381 -2.29 0.39 -12.74
C ARG A 381 -2.78 0.96 -14.05
N ILE A 382 -3.08 0.08 -15.00
CA ILE A 382 -3.46 0.42 -16.37
C ILE A 382 -4.85 -0.17 -16.62
N ILE A 383 -5.81 0.68 -17.00
CA ILE A 383 -7.18 0.25 -17.30
C ILE A 383 -7.42 0.48 -18.79
N VAL A 384 -7.80 -0.58 -19.51
CA VAL A 384 -8.18 -0.55 -20.92
C VAL A 384 -9.64 -0.98 -21.05
N LYS A 385 -10.50 -0.07 -21.51
CA LYS A 385 -11.93 -0.31 -21.77
C LYS A 385 -12.29 0.18 -23.17
N GLY A 386 -12.24 -0.72 -24.14
CA GLY A 386 -12.34 -0.36 -25.56
C GLY A 386 -11.24 0.63 -25.92
N ASN A 387 -11.63 1.80 -26.42
CA ASN A 387 -10.68 2.85 -26.80
C ASN A 387 -10.19 3.69 -25.62
N LYS A 388 -10.86 3.65 -24.47
CA LYS A 388 -10.49 4.45 -23.29
C LYS A 388 -9.40 3.75 -22.50
N VAL A 389 -8.37 4.50 -22.16
CA VAL A 389 -7.22 4.01 -21.40
C VAL A 389 -6.87 4.98 -20.28
N GLU A 390 -6.58 4.44 -19.11
CA GLU A 390 -6.17 5.22 -17.94
C GLU A 390 -4.88 4.65 -17.33
N HIS A 391 -4.00 5.54 -16.88
CA HIS A 391 -2.85 5.20 -16.02
C HIS A 391 -3.08 5.73 -14.61
N TYR A 392 -2.76 4.90 -13.63
CA TYR A 392 -2.71 5.25 -12.23
C TYR A 392 -1.32 4.92 -11.67
N LEU A 393 -0.82 5.78 -10.78
CA LEU A 393 0.37 5.51 -9.98
C LEU A 393 -0.02 5.61 -8.51
N ASN A 394 0.21 4.54 -7.74
CA ASN A 394 -0.17 4.45 -6.32
C ASN A 394 -1.61 4.99 -6.07
N ASP A 395 -2.57 4.43 -6.82
CA ASP A 395 -4.02 4.73 -6.77
C ASP A 395 -4.47 6.11 -7.27
N VAL A 396 -3.55 7.01 -7.63
CA VAL A 396 -3.89 8.32 -8.22
C VAL A 396 -3.91 8.24 -9.74
N LYS A 397 -5.01 8.66 -10.38
CA LYS A 397 -5.09 8.77 -11.85
C LYS A 397 -4.13 9.85 -12.33
N ILE A 398 -3.27 9.51 -13.29
CA ILE A 398 -2.22 10.40 -13.79
C ILE A 398 -2.30 10.64 -15.30
N VAL A 399 -2.88 9.72 -16.07
CA VAL A 399 -3.11 9.88 -17.52
C VAL A 399 -4.46 9.25 -17.88
N GLU A 400 -5.18 9.86 -18.81
CA GLU A 400 -6.39 9.32 -19.43
C GLU A 400 -6.42 9.74 -20.90
N TYR A 401 -6.80 8.83 -21.80
CA TYR A 401 -6.91 9.11 -23.22
C TYR A 401 -7.88 8.17 -23.94
N GLU A 402 -8.25 8.53 -25.18
CA GLU A 402 -9.11 7.73 -26.03
C GLU A 402 -8.49 7.52 -27.42
N ARG A 403 -8.22 6.25 -27.74
CA ARG A 403 -7.58 5.79 -28.99
C ARG A 403 -8.52 5.89 -30.19
N GLY A 404 -7.97 5.92 -31.39
CA GLY A 404 -8.73 5.93 -32.66
C GLY A 404 -9.43 7.25 -32.99
N THR A 405 -9.41 8.23 -32.09
CA THR A 405 -9.96 9.58 -32.30
C THR A 405 -9.08 10.42 -33.23
N GLN A 406 -9.62 11.51 -33.78
CA GLN A 406 -8.81 12.47 -34.55
C GLN A 406 -7.67 13.07 -33.71
N MET A 407 -7.92 13.34 -32.42
CA MET A 407 -6.91 13.83 -31.48
C MET A 407 -5.79 12.80 -31.27
N TRP A 408 -6.15 11.52 -31.10
CA TRP A 408 -5.18 10.43 -31.00
C TRP A 408 -4.28 10.34 -32.24
N LYS A 409 -4.89 10.32 -33.42
CA LYS A 409 -4.17 10.21 -34.69
C LYS A 409 -3.21 11.38 -34.92
N ALA A 410 -3.65 12.60 -34.59
CA ALA A 410 -2.80 13.79 -34.65
C ALA A 410 -1.63 13.71 -33.66
N LEU A 411 -1.90 13.30 -32.41
CA LEU A 411 -0.87 13.14 -31.38
C LEU A 411 0.20 12.11 -31.79
N VAL A 412 -0.24 10.95 -32.28
CA VAL A 412 0.66 9.88 -32.78
C VAL A 412 1.51 10.39 -33.94
N ALA A 413 0.92 11.14 -34.88
CA ALA A 413 1.64 11.68 -36.04
C ALA A 413 2.79 12.64 -35.67
N TYR A 414 2.74 13.30 -34.50
CA TYR A 414 3.83 14.14 -33.98
C TYR A 414 4.86 13.39 -33.13
N SER A 415 4.58 12.15 -32.75
CA SER A 415 5.43 11.37 -31.83
C SER A 415 6.48 10.51 -32.57
N LYS A 416 7.34 9.84 -31.81
CA LYS A 416 8.26 8.80 -32.33
C LYS A 416 7.53 7.65 -33.03
N TYR A 417 6.23 7.47 -32.77
CA TYR A 417 5.43 6.39 -33.33
C TYR A 417 4.79 6.74 -34.69
N SER A 418 5.02 7.93 -35.22
CA SER A 418 4.52 8.38 -36.53
C SER A 418 4.87 7.46 -37.70
N VAL A 419 5.94 6.67 -37.56
CA VAL A 419 6.39 5.68 -38.57
C VAL A 419 5.58 4.38 -38.55
N TRP A 420 4.75 4.15 -37.53
CA TRP A 420 3.97 2.92 -37.35
C TRP A 420 2.50 3.15 -37.75
N PRO A 421 2.06 2.61 -38.89
CA PRO A 421 0.66 2.75 -39.31
C PRO A 421 -0.29 2.20 -38.26
N ASN A 422 -1.36 2.95 -37.96
CA ASN A 422 -2.38 2.57 -36.98
C ASN A 422 -1.83 2.27 -35.57
N PHE A 423 -0.74 2.94 -35.16
CA PHE A 423 -0.14 2.75 -33.83
C PHE A 423 -1.19 2.86 -32.71
N GLY A 424 -1.19 1.84 -31.85
CA GLY A 424 -2.10 1.76 -30.70
C GLY A 424 -3.57 1.62 -31.09
N GLU A 425 -3.93 1.31 -32.34
CA GLU A 425 -5.34 1.10 -32.75
C GLU A 425 -5.72 -0.39 -32.85
N VAL A 426 -4.80 -1.31 -32.53
CA VAL A 426 -5.13 -2.73 -32.43
C VAL A 426 -6.15 -2.99 -31.31
N GLU A 427 -7.02 -3.98 -31.52
CA GLU A 427 -8.02 -4.36 -30.51
C GLU A 427 -7.41 -5.15 -29.35
N GLU A 428 -6.44 -6.01 -29.66
CA GLU A 428 -5.74 -6.86 -28.70
C GLU A 428 -4.23 -6.80 -28.91
N GLY A 429 -3.48 -7.01 -27.84
CA GLY A 429 -2.03 -7.11 -27.90
C GLY A 429 -1.44 -7.77 -26.67
N HIS A 430 -0.15 -8.04 -26.71
CA HIS A 430 0.57 -8.55 -25.56
C HIS A 430 0.74 -7.46 -24.49
N ILE A 431 0.98 -7.91 -23.25
CA ILE A 431 1.52 -7.07 -22.18
C ILE A 431 3.01 -7.37 -22.10
N LEU A 432 3.82 -6.34 -21.90
CA LEU A 432 5.28 -6.42 -21.95
C LEU A 432 5.91 -5.75 -20.75
N LEU A 433 6.99 -6.33 -20.23
CA LEU A 433 7.94 -5.68 -19.33
C LEU A 433 9.26 -5.44 -20.06
N GLN A 434 9.75 -4.21 -20.00
CA GLN A 434 10.89 -3.77 -20.78
C GLN A 434 12.22 -4.07 -20.08
N ASP A 435 13.18 -4.59 -20.84
CA ASP A 435 14.59 -4.57 -20.48
C ASP A 435 15.21 -3.30 -21.07
N HIS A 436 15.59 -2.34 -20.25
CA HIS A 436 16.37 -1.16 -20.68
C HIS A 436 17.79 -1.19 -20.12
N GLY A 437 18.27 -2.37 -19.71
CA GLY A 437 19.62 -2.56 -19.17
C GLY A 437 19.84 -1.95 -17.79
N ASP A 438 18.79 -1.56 -17.08
CA ASP A 438 18.84 -1.06 -15.71
C ASP A 438 18.10 -1.99 -14.74
N GLU A 439 18.55 -1.99 -13.49
CA GLU A 439 17.97 -2.85 -12.46
C GLU A 439 16.61 -2.30 -12.00
N VAL A 440 15.57 -3.08 -12.31
CA VAL A 440 14.17 -2.85 -11.95
C VAL A 440 13.58 -4.15 -11.44
N TRP A 441 12.80 -4.07 -10.36
CA TRP A 441 12.12 -5.22 -9.76
C TRP A 441 10.62 -5.11 -9.95
N PHE A 442 9.98 -6.24 -10.24
CA PHE A 442 8.54 -6.38 -10.42
C PHE A 442 7.98 -7.46 -9.51
N LYS A 443 6.74 -7.26 -9.06
CA LYS A 443 5.92 -8.27 -8.37
C LYS A 443 4.44 -7.91 -8.47
N ASN A 444 3.57 -8.74 -7.92
CA ASN A 444 2.12 -8.49 -7.86
C ASN A 444 1.53 -8.14 -9.24
N ILE A 445 1.99 -8.85 -10.28
CA ILE A 445 1.52 -8.65 -11.64
C ILE A 445 0.19 -9.36 -11.79
N LYS A 446 -0.91 -8.60 -11.71
CA LYS A 446 -2.28 -9.13 -11.71
C LYS A 446 -3.06 -8.52 -12.85
N ILE A 447 -4.00 -9.28 -13.40
CA ILE A 447 -4.90 -8.83 -14.45
C ILE A 447 -6.34 -9.23 -14.15
N LYS A 448 -7.27 -8.35 -14.47
CA LYS A 448 -8.71 -8.61 -14.50
C LYS A 448 -9.21 -8.28 -15.89
N GLU A 449 -9.64 -9.29 -16.65
CA GLU A 449 -10.27 -9.11 -17.96
C GLU A 449 -11.66 -8.45 -17.77
N LEU A 450 -12.05 -7.51 -18.65
CA LEU A 450 -13.23 -6.63 -18.49
C LEU A 450 -14.33 -6.82 -19.54
#